data_AF-A0A4S2EY43-F1
#
_entry.id   AF-A0A4S2EY43-F1
#
_cell.length_a   1.000
_cell.length_b   1.000
_cell.length_c   1.000
_cell.angle_alpha   90.00
_cell.angle_beta   90.00
_cell.angle_gamma   90.00
#
_symmetry.space_group_name_H-M   'P 1'
#
loop_
_entity.id
_entity.type
_entity.pdbx_description
1 polymer ?
#
loop_
_entity_poly.entity_id
_entity_poly.type
_entity_poly.pdbx_seq_one_letter_code
_entity_poly.pdbx_strand_id
1 'polypeptide(L)'
;MREQFDKQLARLRQELVAIYTEIDLQLHKAVDSLVEGDKAKAREVKKATRAIDSRCADLEDRAYNLIVLQNPVASDMRLLQFVIYVNFNLARMSNHVRNIAKTTKRCVGREIPRQMLDLLASQAHLVYRVLGTTVEAIVDNDIAEAAELPEFDRPVDDLYKSFYSSFSHLGPDDDIDAVSRVMMAARMLERISDNSVEVGERLVFLLTGSRAELAVLADMDEEELEDLYASQNAAFTMGADKIETVVNQIPEIEVGTSTNPILDDEEIAGNLAQALEMAANAAARAKEEKARRKSQKADDAS
;
A
#
# COMPACT_ATOMS: atom_id res chain seq x y z
N MET A 1 -8.68 31.57 -2.72
CA MET A 1 -9.72 30.53 -2.93
C MET A 1 -9.12 29.29 -3.60
N ARG A 2 -8.53 29.40 -4.81
CA ARG A 2 -7.85 28.26 -5.46
C ARG A 2 -6.69 27.68 -4.65
N GLU A 3 -5.82 28.53 -4.11
CA GLU A 3 -4.67 28.08 -3.29
C GLU A 3 -5.09 27.26 -2.06
N GLN A 4 -6.21 27.62 -1.41
CA GLN A 4 -6.73 26.88 -0.26
C GLN A 4 -7.27 25.50 -0.69
N PHE A 5 -7.92 25.43 -1.85
CA PHE A 5 -8.38 24.18 -2.43
C PHE A 5 -7.22 23.27 -2.81
N ASP A 6 -6.18 23.81 -3.45
CA ASP A 6 -4.98 23.05 -3.79
C ASP A 6 -4.28 22.50 -2.52
N LYS A 7 -4.23 23.27 -1.43
CA LYS A 7 -3.76 22.80 -0.12
C LYS A 7 -4.62 21.66 0.45
N GLN A 8 -5.94 21.72 0.29
CA GLN A 8 -6.83 20.65 0.74
C GLN A 8 -6.63 19.36 -0.06
N LEU A 9 -6.43 19.48 -1.38
CA LEU A 9 -6.09 18.34 -2.25
C LEU A 9 -4.74 17.71 -1.87
N ALA A 10 -3.72 18.52 -1.56
CA ALA A 10 -2.43 18.05 -1.06
C ALA A 10 -2.60 17.22 0.21
N ARG A 11 -3.38 17.74 1.18
CA ARG A 11 -3.65 17.08 2.46
C ARG A 11 -4.38 15.73 2.29
N LEU A 12 -5.33 15.62 1.34
CA LEU A 12 -5.97 14.33 1.06
C LEU A 12 -4.96 13.30 0.57
N ARG A 13 -4.08 13.68 -0.35
CA ARG A 13 -3.05 12.78 -0.87
C ARG A 13 -2.03 12.39 0.20
N GLN A 14 -1.63 13.34 1.06
CA GLN A 14 -0.75 13.05 2.20
C GLN A 14 -1.39 12.06 3.17
N GLU A 15 -2.66 12.26 3.53
CA GLU A 15 -3.36 11.36 4.43
C GLU A 15 -3.54 9.95 3.83
N LEU A 16 -3.82 9.87 2.52
CA LEU A 16 -3.86 8.61 1.78
C LEU A 16 -2.53 7.85 1.88
N VAL A 17 -1.40 8.53 1.64
CA VAL A 17 -0.06 7.91 1.77
C VAL A 17 0.20 7.50 3.21
N ALA A 18 -0.12 8.35 4.19
CA ALA A 18 0.05 8.04 5.60
C ALA A 18 -0.78 6.83 6.07
N ILE A 19 -1.99 6.64 5.54
CA ILE A 19 -2.80 5.44 5.79
C ILE A 19 -2.14 4.22 5.14
N TYR A 20 -1.68 4.34 3.89
CA TYR A 20 -1.01 3.26 3.18
C TYR A 20 0.22 2.75 3.96
N THR A 21 1.11 3.65 4.38
CA THR A 21 2.33 3.24 5.09
C THR A 21 2.03 2.70 6.50
N GLU A 22 0.98 3.19 7.16
CA GLU A 22 0.53 2.60 8.43
C GLU A 22 0.00 1.17 8.22
N ILE A 23 -0.72 0.89 7.13
CA ILE A 23 -1.17 -0.47 6.79
C ILE A 23 0.03 -1.40 6.60
N ASP A 24 1.07 -0.96 5.89
CA ASP A 24 2.30 -1.73 5.69
C ASP A 24 2.97 -2.07 7.04
N LEU A 25 3.17 -1.06 7.89
CA LEU A 25 3.70 -1.26 9.25
C LEU A 25 2.88 -2.25 10.07
N GLN A 26 1.55 -2.17 10.00
CA GLN A 26 0.67 -3.09 10.72
C GLN A 26 0.68 -4.48 10.11
N LEU A 27 0.93 -4.63 8.80
CA LEU A 27 1.11 -5.93 8.16
C LEU A 27 2.36 -6.63 8.66
N HIS A 28 3.49 -5.92 8.77
CA HIS A 28 4.72 -6.42 9.40
C HIS A 28 4.42 -7.01 10.78
N LYS A 29 3.82 -6.20 11.66
CA LYS A 29 3.45 -6.62 13.02
C LYS A 29 2.45 -7.79 13.03
N ALA A 30 1.52 -7.84 12.07
CA ALA A 30 0.53 -8.91 11.97
C ALA A 30 1.20 -10.25 11.65
N VAL A 31 2.10 -10.27 10.66
CA VAL A 31 2.84 -11.46 10.25
C VAL A 31 3.78 -11.91 11.36
N ASP A 32 4.56 -11.00 11.96
CA ASP A 32 5.43 -11.32 13.09
C ASP A 32 4.64 -11.96 14.23
N SER A 33 3.48 -11.39 14.56
CA SER A 33 2.64 -11.95 15.63
C SER A 33 2.21 -13.38 15.35
N LEU A 34 1.94 -13.72 14.08
CA LEU A 34 1.50 -15.05 13.68
C LEU A 34 2.66 -16.04 13.69
N VAL A 35 3.84 -15.64 13.19
CA VAL A 35 5.05 -16.48 13.16
C VAL A 35 5.57 -16.75 14.57
N GLU A 36 5.57 -15.75 15.45
CA GLU A 36 6.07 -15.85 16.83
C GLU A 36 5.02 -16.37 17.83
N GLY A 37 3.75 -16.41 17.43
CA GLY A 37 2.64 -16.75 18.33
C GLY A 37 2.36 -15.67 19.40
N ASP A 38 2.65 -14.40 19.11
CA ASP A 38 2.48 -13.28 20.03
C ASP A 38 1.03 -12.74 20.04
N LYS A 39 0.26 -13.13 21.06
CA LYS A 39 -1.12 -12.64 21.26
C LYS A 39 -1.19 -11.14 21.57
N ALA A 40 -0.19 -10.56 22.21
CA ALA A 40 -0.18 -9.15 22.59
C ALA A 40 0.02 -8.28 21.35
N LYS A 41 1.05 -8.56 20.54
CA LYS A 41 1.29 -7.91 19.24
C LYS A 41 0.05 -8.01 18.33
N ALA A 42 -0.60 -9.17 18.28
CA ALA A 42 -1.85 -9.36 17.54
C ALA A 42 -3.07 -8.57 18.09
N ARG A 43 -3.07 -8.16 19.36
CA ARG A 43 -4.09 -7.26 19.93
C ARG A 43 -3.82 -5.81 19.55
N GLU A 44 -2.57 -5.40 19.54
CA GLU A 44 -2.14 -4.05 19.13
C GLU A 44 -2.48 -3.80 17.67
N VAL A 45 -2.12 -4.72 16.77
CA VAL A 45 -2.47 -4.62 15.34
C VAL A 45 -3.99 -4.47 15.14
N LYS A 46 -4.79 -5.28 15.83
CA LYS A 46 -6.26 -5.17 15.76
C LYS A 46 -6.77 -3.80 16.24
N LYS A 47 -6.11 -3.18 17.22
CA LYS A 47 -6.48 -1.83 17.69
C LYS A 47 -6.08 -0.78 16.64
N ALA A 48 -4.86 -0.85 16.12
CA ALA A 48 -4.35 0.07 15.10
C ALA A 48 -5.20 0.05 13.82
N THR A 49 -5.51 -1.14 13.29
CA THR A 49 -6.39 -1.30 12.11
C THR A 49 -7.81 -0.74 12.28
N ARG A 50 -8.30 -0.52 13.52
CA ARG A 50 -9.57 0.18 13.75
C ARG A 50 -9.42 1.70 13.70
N ALA A 51 -8.28 2.22 14.13
CA ALA A 51 -7.94 3.63 13.94
C ALA A 51 -7.80 3.93 12.44
N ILE A 52 -7.19 3.02 11.68
CA ILE A 52 -7.12 3.11 10.20
C ILE A 52 -8.51 3.19 9.58
N ASP A 53 -9.47 2.34 10.00
CA ASP A 53 -10.85 2.41 9.45
C ASP A 53 -11.48 3.81 9.67
N SER A 54 -11.23 4.44 10.82
CA SER A 54 -11.74 5.79 11.12
C SER A 54 -11.09 6.84 10.23
N ARG A 55 -9.78 6.71 9.96
CA ARG A 55 -9.04 7.61 9.05
C ARG A 55 -9.50 7.45 7.61
N CYS A 56 -9.76 6.22 7.16
CA CYS A 56 -10.36 5.96 5.85
C CYS A 56 -11.73 6.62 5.70
N ALA A 57 -12.57 6.58 6.73
CA ALA A 57 -13.88 7.25 6.71
C ALA A 57 -13.74 8.77 6.63
N ASP A 58 -12.86 9.38 7.43
CA ASP A 58 -12.59 10.82 7.36
C ASP A 58 -12.05 11.25 5.98
N LEU A 59 -11.12 10.46 5.41
CA LEU A 59 -10.55 10.72 4.10
C LEU A 59 -11.63 10.74 3.00
N GLU A 60 -12.56 9.77 3.06
CA GLU A 60 -13.70 9.68 2.15
C GLU A 60 -14.65 10.88 2.30
N ASP A 61 -15.06 11.20 3.52
CA ASP A 61 -15.95 12.33 3.81
C ASP A 61 -15.35 13.66 3.33
N ARG A 62 -14.06 13.89 3.56
CA ARG A 62 -13.35 15.09 3.10
C ARG A 62 -13.28 15.14 1.58
N ALA A 63 -13.02 14.03 0.90
CA ALA A 63 -13.01 13.98 -0.56
C ALA A 63 -14.39 14.34 -1.13
N TYR A 64 -15.48 13.78 -0.58
CA TYR A 64 -16.84 14.12 -1.01
C TYR A 64 -17.21 15.59 -0.75
N ASN A 65 -16.83 16.12 0.42
CA ASN A 65 -17.07 17.53 0.73
C ASN A 65 -16.37 18.47 -0.26
N LEU A 66 -15.15 18.14 -0.70
CA LEU A 66 -14.46 18.93 -1.71
C LEU A 66 -15.16 18.90 -3.07
N ILE A 67 -15.69 17.74 -3.48
CA ILE A 67 -16.48 17.60 -4.72
C ILE A 67 -17.68 18.55 -4.68
N VAL A 68 -18.43 18.53 -3.57
CA VAL A 68 -19.67 19.30 -3.42
C VAL A 68 -19.40 20.80 -3.33
N LEU A 69 -18.38 21.22 -2.57
CA LEU A 69 -18.17 22.63 -2.24
C LEU A 69 -17.40 23.40 -3.32
N GLN A 70 -16.54 22.75 -4.10
CA GLN A 70 -15.56 23.45 -4.94
C GLN A 70 -15.77 23.31 -6.45
N ASN A 71 -16.74 22.49 -6.90
CA ASN A 71 -16.98 22.17 -8.32
C ASN A 71 -15.66 21.94 -9.10
N PRO A 72 -14.89 20.89 -8.75
CA PRO A 72 -13.53 20.70 -9.26
C PRO A 72 -13.46 20.58 -10.78
N VAL A 73 -12.37 21.08 -11.39
CA VAL A 73 -12.11 20.87 -12.81
C VAL A 73 -11.62 19.43 -13.07
N ALA A 74 -11.46 19.04 -14.33
CA ALA A 74 -11.18 17.66 -14.72
C ALA A 74 -9.97 17.03 -14.00
N SER A 75 -8.84 17.73 -13.86
CA SER A 75 -7.65 17.24 -13.18
C SER A 75 -7.89 17.01 -11.68
N ASP A 76 -8.55 17.95 -11.01
CA ASP A 76 -8.88 17.85 -9.59
C ASP A 76 -9.87 16.70 -9.33
N MET A 77 -10.84 16.54 -10.23
CA MET A 77 -11.78 15.41 -10.17
C MET A 77 -11.05 14.08 -10.30
N ARG A 78 -10.04 13.96 -11.18
CA ARG A 78 -9.23 12.73 -11.26
C ARG A 78 -8.51 12.44 -9.96
N LEU A 79 -7.94 13.46 -9.30
CA LEU A 79 -7.30 13.29 -7.99
C LEU A 79 -8.30 12.84 -6.92
N LEU A 80 -9.45 13.49 -6.82
CA LEU A 80 -10.50 13.11 -5.86
C LEU A 80 -11.01 11.68 -6.13
N GLN A 81 -11.17 11.32 -7.40
CA GLN A 81 -11.58 9.97 -7.80
C GLN A 81 -10.49 8.92 -7.53
N PHE A 82 -9.22 9.29 -7.66
CA PHE A 82 -8.10 8.46 -7.25
C PHE A 82 -8.12 8.23 -5.74
N VAL A 83 -8.22 9.31 -4.95
CA VAL A 83 -8.27 9.24 -3.48
C VAL A 83 -9.41 8.32 -3.01
N ILE A 84 -10.62 8.52 -3.51
CA ILE A 84 -11.79 7.71 -3.12
C ILE A 84 -11.58 6.24 -3.49
N TYR A 85 -11.13 5.96 -4.72
CA TYR A 85 -10.93 4.58 -5.17
C TYR A 85 -9.85 3.86 -4.36
N VAL A 86 -8.70 4.52 -4.17
CA VAL A 86 -7.59 3.95 -3.40
C VAL A 86 -7.99 3.79 -1.93
N ASN A 87 -8.79 4.70 -1.36
CA ASN A 87 -9.30 4.56 0.01
C ASN A 87 -10.11 3.26 0.21
N PHE A 88 -10.91 2.84 -0.78
CA PHE A 88 -11.59 1.53 -0.72
C PHE A 88 -10.59 0.37 -0.67
N ASN A 89 -9.50 0.45 -1.43
CA ASN A 89 -8.45 -0.57 -1.40
C ASN A 89 -7.66 -0.55 -0.09
N LEU A 90 -7.38 0.62 0.49
CA LEU A 90 -6.78 0.75 1.83
C LEU A 90 -7.66 0.12 2.91
N ALA A 91 -8.97 0.37 2.89
CA ALA A 91 -9.91 -0.23 3.84
C ALA A 91 -9.93 -1.77 3.73
N ARG A 92 -9.87 -2.31 2.50
CA ARG A 92 -9.77 -3.76 2.26
C ARG A 92 -8.45 -4.32 2.78
N MET A 93 -7.31 -3.68 2.48
CA MET A 93 -5.99 -4.08 2.99
C MET A 93 -5.95 -4.06 4.52
N SER A 94 -6.42 -3.00 5.17
CA SER A 94 -6.54 -2.91 6.64
C SER A 94 -7.35 -4.07 7.22
N ASN A 95 -8.45 -4.46 6.56
CA ASN A 95 -9.23 -5.60 6.98
C ASN A 95 -8.49 -6.94 6.82
N HIS A 96 -7.71 -7.12 5.75
CA HIS A 96 -6.85 -8.29 5.56
C HIS A 96 -5.78 -8.38 6.67
N VAL A 97 -5.07 -7.28 6.95
CA VAL A 97 -4.09 -7.17 8.06
C VAL A 97 -4.73 -7.55 9.40
N ARG A 98 -5.90 -6.98 9.70
CA ARG A 98 -6.66 -7.29 10.91
C ARG A 98 -7.05 -8.76 11.01
N ASN A 99 -7.34 -9.42 9.89
CA ASN A 99 -7.69 -10.83 9.87
C ASN A 99 -6.46 -11.74 10.05
N ILE A 100 -5.30 -11.37 9.51
CA ILE A 100 -4.02 -12.05 9.82
C ILE A 100 -3.75 -12.00 11.34
N ALA A 101 -3.91 -10.84 11.98
CA ALA A 101 -3.78 -10.73 13.44
C ALA A 101 -4.83 -11.54 14.23
N LYS A 102 -6.04 -11.73 13.69
CA LYS A 102 -7.05 -12.64 14.29
C LYS A 102 -6.62 -14.11 14.15
N THR A 103 -5.95 -14.48 13.06
CA THR A 103 -5.42 -15.82 12.85
C THR A 103 -4.43 -16.19 13.95
N THR A 104 -3.50 -15.29 14.31
CA THR A 104 -2.58 -15.49 15.46
C THR A 104 -3.31 -16.00 16.69
N LYS A 105 -4.36 -15.30 17.13
CA LYS A 105 -5.11 -15.65 18.35
C LYS A 105 -5.78 -17.02 18.30
N ARG A 106 -6.14 -17.48 17.10
CA ARG A 106 -6.78 -18.78 16.86
C ARG A 106 -5.76 -19.91 16.71
N CYS A 107 -4.51 -19.58 16.42
CA CYS A 107 -3.43 -20.52 16.17
C CYS A 107 -2.49 -20.71 17.37
N VAL A 108 -2.38 -19.73 18.27
CA VAL A 108 -1.47 -19.85 19.42
C VAL A 108 -1.81 -21.05 20.29
N GLY A 109 -0.81 -21.88 20.56
CA GLY A 109 -0.93 -23.11 21.36
C GLY A 109 -1.38 -24.32 20.55
N ARG A 110 -1.50 -24.18 19.23
CA ARG A 110 -1.81 -25.26 18.28
C ARG A 110 -0.56 -25.60 17.49
N GLU A 111 -0.47 -26.86 17.08
CA GLU A 111 0.65 -27.34 16.28
C GLU A 111 0.48 -26.88 14.83
N ILE A 112 1.50 -26.16 14.32
CA ILE A 112 1.56 -25.71 12.94
C ILE A 112 2.94 -26.12 12.41
N PRO A 113 3.01 -26.81 11.25
CA PRO A 113 4.28 -27.15 10.65
C PRO A 113 5.13 -25.90 10.41
N ARG A 114 6.36 -25.91 10.91
CA ARG A 114 7.27 -24.76 10.82
C ARG A 114 7.48 -24.27 9.39
N GLN A 115 7.55 -25.20 8.44
CA GLN A 115 7.65 -24.92 7.01
C GLN A 115 6.54 -23.98 6.51
N MET A 116 5.32 -24.09 7.02
CA MET A 116 4.21 -23.22 6.60
C MET A 116 4.35 -21.80 7.14
N LEU A 117 4.90 -21.64 8.36
CA LEU A 117 5.19 -20.33 8.92
C LEU A 117 6.36 -19.66 8.20
N ASP A 118 7.39 -20.43 7.83
CA ASP A 118 8.52 -19.92 7.06
C ASP A 118 8.09 -19.52 5.63
N LEU A 119 7.18 -20.29 5.00
CA LEU A 119 6.59 -19.96 3.71
C LEU A 119 5.75 -18.67 3.79
N LEU A 120 4.97 -18.51 4.86
CA LEU A 120 4.17 -17.30 5.13
C LEU A 120 5.07 -16.07 5.29
N ALA A 121 6.14 -16.17 6.07
CA ALA A 121 7.10 -15.08 6.25
C ALA A 121 7.78 -14.71 4.93
N SER A 122 8.15 -15.71 4.12
CA SER A 122 8.74 -15.50 2.79
C SER A 122 7.77 -14.79 1.84
N GLN A 123 6.50 -15.20 1.83
CA GLN A 123 5.46 -14.55 1.03
C GLN A 123 5.23 -13.10 1.49
N ALA A 124 5.19 -12.86 2.80
CA ALA A 124 5.02 -11.51 3.34
C ALA A 124 6.15 -10.56 2.93
N HIS A 125 7.39 -11.04 2.90
CA HIS A 125 8.53 -10.24 2.43
C HIS A 125 8.38 -9.74 0.99
N LEU A 126 7.77 -10.53 0.11
CA LEU A 126 7.47 -10.10 -1.24
C LEU A 126 6.35 -9.05 -1.26
N VAL A 127 5.31 -9.23 -0.43
CA VAL A 127 4.21 -8.25 -0.32
C VAL A 127 4.71 -6.89 0.19
N TYR A 128 5.66 -6.84 1.13
CA TYR A 128 6.26 -5.58 1.59
C TYR A 128 6.93 -4.81 0.44
N ARG A 129 7.58 -5.53 -0.49
CA ARG A 129 8.16 -4.91 -1.69
C ARG A 129 7.09 -4.31 -2.59
N VAL A 130 6.00 -5.03 -2.84
CA VAL A 130 4.88 -4.54 -3.67
C VAL A 130 4.25 -3.28 -3.05
N LEU A 131 4.01 -3.29 -1.74
CA LEU A 131 3.49 -2.14 -0.99
C LEU A 131 4.43 -0.93 -1.06
N GLY A 132 5.73 -1.16 -0.81
CA GLY A 132 6.76 -0.12 -0.89
C GLY A 132 6.85 0.53 -2.27
N THR A 133 6.97 -0.28 -3.33
CA THR A 133 6.99 0.21 -4.72
C THR A 133 5.71 0.97 -5.07
N THR A 134 4.55 0.53 -4.58
CA THR A 134 3.29 1.26 -4.82
C THR A 134 3.30 2.64 -4.17
N VAL A 135 3.81 2.76 -2.95
CA VAL A 135 3.96 4.05 -2.25
C VAL A 135 4.94 4.95 -2.98
N GLU A 136 6.10 4.43 -3.41
CA GLU A 136 7.10 5.15 -4.20
C GLU A 136 6.48 5.72 -5.48
N ALA A 137 5.82 4.88 -6.28
CA ALA A 137 5.14 5.31 -7.50
C ALA A 137 4.10 6.42 -7.23
N ILE A 138 3.32 6.30 -6.14
CA ILE A 138 2.36 7.33 -5.74
C ILE A 138 3.06 8.62 -5.34
N VAL A 139 4.16 8.59 -4.60
CA VAL A 139 4.87 9.80 -4.15
C VAL A 139 5.52 10.51 -5.33
N ASP A 140 6.21 9.75 -6.17
CA ASP A 140 7.02 10.28 -7.27
C ASP A 140 6.19 10.59 -8.53
N ASN A 141 4.94 10.11 -8.60
CA ASN A 141 4.09 10.15 -9.80
C ASN A 141 4.70 9.37 -10.97
N ASP A 142 5.32 8.24 -10.67
CA ASP A 142 6.08 7.46 -11.63
C ASP A 142 5.25 6.26 -12.15
N ILE A 143 4.85 6.33 -13.42
CA ILE A 143 4.12 5.25 -14.11
C ILE A 143 5.05 4.07 -14.40
N ALA A 144 6.33 4.31 -14.66
CA ALA A 144 7.29 3.24 -14.89
C ALA A 144 7.50 2.41 -13.62
N GLU A 145 7.60 3.05 -12.45
CA GLU A 145 7.62 2.32 -11.17
C GLU A 145 6.32 1.55 -10.93
N ALA A 146 5.16 2.12 -11.25
CA ALA A 146 3.89 1.41 -11.18
C ALA A 146 3.82 0.20 -12.12
N ALA A 147 4.41 0.29 -13.32
CA ALA A 147 4.41 -0.78 -14.32
C ALA A 147 5.19 -2.03 -13.87
N GLU A 148 6.06 -1.92 -12.86
CA GLU A 148 6.81 -3.06 -12.31
C GLU A 148 5.99 -3.90 -11.31
N LEU A 149 4.87 -3.37 -10.79
CA LEU A 149 4.07 -4.03 -9.76
C LEU A 149 3.61 -5.45 -10.15
N PRO A 150 3.12 -5.72 -11.39
CA PRO A 150 2.77 -7.08 -11.79
C PRO A 150 3.94 -8.06 -11.77
N GLU A 151 5.17 -7.62 -12.04
CA GLU A 151 6.35 -8.49 -11.95
C GLU A 151 6.69 -8.82 -10.49
N PHE A 152 6.51 -7.86 -9.57
CA PHE A 152 6.72 -8.09 -8.13
C PHE A 152 5.60 -8.90 -7.47
N ASP A 153 4.39 -8.85 -8.02
CA ASP A 153 3.23 -9.60 -7.55
C ASP A 153 3.26 -11.09 -7.94
N ARG A 154 3.72 -11.43 -9.16
CA ARG A 154 3.86 -12.83 -9.62
C ARG A 154 4.49 -13.80 -8.60
N PRO A 155 5.63 -13.50 -7.96
CA PRO A 155 6.21 -14.42 -6.98
C PRO A 155 5.39 -14.52 -5.68
N VAL A 156 4.55 -13.55 -5.32
CA VAL A 156 3.59 -13.65 -4.20
C VAL A 156 2.57 -14.76 -4.49
N ASP A 157 2.03 -14.76 -5.69
CA ASP A 157 1.10 -15.78 -6.18
C ASP A 157 1.70 -17.18 -6.22
N ASP A 158 2.94 -17.29 -6.71
CA ASP A 158 3.62 -18.58 -6.81
C ASP A 158 3.96 -19.17 -5.42
N LEU A 159 4.33 -18.32 -4.46
CA LEU A 159 4.47 -18.76 -3.06
C LEU A 159 3.12 -19.15 -2.45
N TYR A 160 2.03 -18.43 -2.76
CA TYR A 160 0.69 -18.83 -2.33
C TYR A 160 0.31 -20.22 -2.86
N LYS A 161 0.59 -20.53 -4.13
CA LYS A 161 0.36 -21.87 -4.71
C LYS A 161 1.14 -22.97 -3.98
N SER A 162 2.33 -22.65 -3.45
CA SER A 162 3.18 -23.60 -2.71
C SER A 162 2.56 -24.04 -1.37
N PHE A 163 1.60 -23.29 -0.81
CA PHE A 163 0.85 -23.72 0.37
C PHE A 163 -0.01 -24.96 0.11
N TYR A 164 -0.54 -25.15 -1.10
CA TYR A 164 -1.34 -26.33 -1.44
C TYR A 164 -0.48 -27.61 -1.44
N SER A 165 0.78 -27.51 -1.89
CA SER A 165 1.72 -28.62 -1.77
C SER A 165 2.01 -28.93 -0.30
N SER A 166 2.28 -27.91 0.53
CA SER A 166 2.48 -28.11 1.98
C SER A 166 1.26 -28.75 2.65
N PHE A 167 0.05 -28.36 2.23
CA PHE A 167 -1.21 -28.92 2.72
C PHE A 167 -1.38 -30.40 2.34
N SER A 168 -0.95 -30.82 1.14
CA SER A 168 -1.05 -32.22 0.69
C SER A 168 -0.16 -33.20 1.45
N HIS A 169 0.83 -32.70 2.19
CA HIS A 169 1.74 -33.53 3.00
C HIS A 169 1.26 -33.72 4.44
N LEU A 170 0.10 -33.16 4.81
CA LEU A 170 -0.47 -33.32 6.15
C LEU A 170 -0.95 -34.76 6.38
N GLY A 171 -0.63 -35.30 7.55
CA GLY A 171 -1.07 -36.59 8.05
C GLY A 171 -2.34 -36.53 8.89
N PRO A 172 -2.84 -37.68 9.37
CA PRO A 172 -4.07 -37.78 10.17
C PRO A 172 -4.02 -37.06 11.52
N ASP A 173 -2.83 -36.89 12.08
CA ASP A 173 -2.62 -36.29 13.40
C ASP A 173 -2.39 -34.75 13.33
N ASP A 174 -2.24 -34.19 12.13
CA ASP A 174 -2.02 -32.76 11.94
C ASP A 174 -3.28 -31.93 12.26
N ASP A 175 -3.08 -30.75 12.84
CA ASP A 175 -4.16 -29.81 13.12
C ASP A 175 -4.60 -29.07 11.84
N ILE A 176 -5.46 -29.74 11.06
CA ILE A 176 -5.99 -29.23 9.79
C ILE A 176 -6.64 -27.86 9.94
N ASP A 177 -7.30 -27.55 11.07
CA ASP A 177 -7.94 -26.25 11.26
C ASP A 177 -6.91 -25.14 11.54
N ALA A 178 -5.84 -25.43 12.31
CA ALA A 178 -4.75 -24.47 12.50
C ALA A 178 -4.03 -24.19 11.18
N VAL A 179 -3.72 -25.23 10.42
CA VAL A 179 -3.06 -25.14 9.12
C VAL A 179 -3.92 -24.40 8.10
N SER A 180 -5.21 -24.72 8.01
CA SER A 180 -6.14 -24.03 7.10
C SER A 180 -6.21 -22.52 7.39
N ARG A 181 -6.09 -22.12 8.66
CA ARG A 181 -6.07 -20.70 9.04
C ARG A 181 -4.80 -19.98 8.60
N VAL A 182 -3.63 -20.65 8.64
CA VAL A 182 -2.38 -20.11 8.10
C VAL A 182 -2.49 -19.94 6.59
N MET A 183 -3.07 -20.91 5.89
CA MET A 183 -3.33 -20.79 4.46
C MET A 183 -4.30 -19.64 4.13
N MET A 184 -5.31 -19.39 4.98
CA MET A 184 -6.15 -18.19 4.84
C MET A 184 -5.36 -16.90 5.05
N ALA A 185 -4.36 -16.86 5.93
CA ALA A 185 -3.48 -15.71 6.10
C ALA A 185 -2.60 -15.50 4.85
N ALA A 186 -2.08 -16.58 4.25
CA ALA A 186 -1.35 -16.53 2.99
C ALA A 186 -2.20 -15.97 1.84
N ARG A 187 -3.49 -16.35 1.76
CA ARG A 187 -4.43 -15.74 0.82
C ARG A 187 -4.67 -14.26 1.09
N MET A 188 -4.67 -13.83 2.36
CA MET A 188 -4.81 -12.41 2.68
C MET A 188 -3.61 -11.59 2.25
N LEU A 189 -2.40 -12.18 2.25
CA LEU A 189 -1.19 -11.57 1.70
C LEU A 189 -1.31 -11.37 0.18
N GLU A 190 -1.73 -12.40 -0.56
CA GLU A 190 -2.03 -12.29 -2.00
C GLU A 190 -3.04 -11.17 -2.27
N ARG A 191 -4.17 -11.12 -1.55
CA ARG A 191 -5.16 -10.05 -1.72
C ARG A 191 -4.63 -8.65 -1.43
N ILE A 192 -3.66 -8.49 -0.53
CA ILE A 192 -3.05 -7.19 -0.26
C ILE A 192 -2.17 -6.77 -1.44
N SER A 193 -1.43 -7.72 -2.01
CA SER A 193 -0.61 -7.53 -3.20
C SER A 193 -1.49 -7.15 -4.42
N ASP A 194 -2.57 -7.90 -4.68
CA ASP A 194 -3.57 -7.59 -5.72
C ASP A 194 -4.09 -6.15 -5.61
N ASN A 195 -4.54 -5.76 -4.40
CA ASN A 195 -5.07 -4.42 -4.18
C ASN A 195 -4.00 -3.33 -4.44
N SER A 196 -2.72 -3.65 -4.29
CA SER A 196 -1.61 -2.71 -4.56
C SER A 196 -1.41 -2.51 -6.05
N VAL A 197 -1.52 -3.59 -6.84
CA VAL A 197 -1.54 -3.53 -8.31
C VAL A 197 -2.74 -2.69 -8.79
N GLU A 198 -3.95 -2.91 -8.22
CA GLU A 198 -5.13 -2.08 -8.54
C GLU A 198 -4.92 -0.59 -8.23
N VAL A 199 -4.16 -0.27 -7.17
CA VAL A 199 -3.79 1.12 -6.83
C VAL A 199 -2.84 1.70 -7.88
N GLY A 200 -1.85 0.94 -8.34
CA GLY A 200 -0.94 1.35 -9.41
C GLY A 200 -1.66 1.63 -10.73
N GLU A 201 -2.61 0.77 -11.13
CA GLU A 201 -3.47 1.03 -12.30
C GLU A 201 -4.27 2.33 -12.15
N ARG A 202 -4.72 2.63 -10.92
CA ARG A 202 -5.43 3.87 -10.64
C ARG A 202 -4.54 5.10 -10.72
N LEU A 203 -3.27 4.96 -10.35
CA LEU A 203 -2.27 6.02 -10.49
C LEU A 203 -2.04 6.36 -11.97
N VAL A 204 -1.96 5.35 -12.85
CA VAL A 204 -1.87 5.59 -14.31
C VAL A 204 -3.04 6.46 -14.78
N PHE A 205 -4.26 6.15 -14.36
CA PHE A 205 -5.43 6.96 -14.72
C PHE A 205 -5.37 8.39 -14.17
N LEU A 206 -4.86 8.57 -12.94
CA LEU A 206 -4.67 9.90 -12.36
C LEU A 206 -3.76 10.77 -13.27
N LEU A 207 -2.64 10.19 -13.69
CA LEU A 207 -1.57 10.89 -14.39
C LEU A 207 -1.87 11.08 -15.88
N THR A 208 -2.40 10.07 -16.56
CA THR A 208 -2.61 10.06 -18.02
C THR A 208 -4.04 10.42 -18.43
N GLY A 209 -5.01 10.33 -17.50
CA GLY A 209 -6.43 10.43 -17.82
C GLY A 209 -7.03 9.20 -18.53
N SER A 210 -6.22 8.17 -18.81
CA SER A 210 -6.62 6.95 -19.52
C SER A 210 -6.42 5.72 -18.65
N ARG A 211 -7.29 4.72 -18.80
CA ARG A 211 -7.11 3.42 -18.12
C ARG A 211 -6.24 2.54 -18.99
N ALA A 212 -5.18 2.00 -18.40
CA ALA A 212 -4.34 0.97 -18.98
C ALA A 212 -4.02 -0.06 -17.91
N GLU A 213 -3.92 -1.33 -18.31
CA GLU A 213 -3.44 -2.40 -17.44
C GLU A 213 -1.92 -2.26 -17.31
N LEU A 214 -1.39 -2.41 -16.10
CA LEU A 214 0.06 -2.26 -15.85
C LEU A 214 0.90 -3.25 -16.66
N ALA A 215 0.35 -4.45 -16.93
CA ALA A 215 1.01 -5.45 -17.77
C ALA A 215 1.26 -4.97 -19.21
N VAL A 216 0.38 -4.11 -19.75
CA VAL A 216 0.56 -3.51 -21.07
C VAL A 216 1.65 -2.45 -21.03
N LEU A 217 1.69 -1.66 -19.94
CA LEU A 217 2.70 -0.60 -19.76
C LEU A 217 4.11 -1.16 -19.54
N ALA A 218 4.21 -2.35 -18.93
CA ALA A 218 5.50 -3.01 -18.69
C ALA A 218 6.23 -3.42 -19.97
N ASP A 219 5.50 -3.57 -21.09
CA ASP A 219 6.08 -3.90 -22.39
C ASP A 219 6.44 -2.64 -23.21
N MET A 220 6.10 -1.43 -22.72
CA MET A 220 6.36 -0.16 -23.40
C MET A 220 7.79 0.33 -23.14
N ASP A 221 8.36 1.03 -24.11
CA ASP A 221 9.64 1.72 -23.92
C ASP A 221 9.46 3.10 -23.23
N GLU A 222 10.59 3.74 -22.89
CA GLU A 222 10.59 5.02 -22.18
C GLU A 222 9.94 6.16 -22.99
N GLU A 223 10.09 6.14 -24.32
CA GLU A 223 9.49 7.14 -25.22
C GLU A 223 7.97 6.96 -25.29
N GLU A 224 7.49 5.72 -25.39
CA GLU A 224 6.07 5.36 -25.36
C GLU A 224 5.40 5.74 -24.03
N LEU A 225 6.10 5.58 -22.89
CA LEU A 225 5.62 6.02 -21.58
C LEU A 225 5.58 7.55 -21.45
N GLU A 226 6.57 8.28 -21.98
CA GLU A 226 6.58 9.74 -22.03
C GLU A 226 5.40 10.31 -22.85
N ASP A 227 5.07 9.67 -23.98
CA ASP A 227 3.94 10.05 -24.82
C ASP A 227 2.59 9.94 -24.10
N LEU A 228 2.44 8.98 -23.18
CA LEU A 228 1.25 8.86 -22.34
C LEU A 228 1.08 10.05 -21.39
N TYR A 229 2.18 10.62 -20.87
CA TYR A 229 2.14 11.87 -20.09
C TYR A 229 1.82 13.09 -20.96
N ALA A 230 2.35 13.15 -22.19
CA ALA A 230 2.23 14.30 -23.09
C ALA A 230 0.82 14.45 -23.71
N SER A 231 0.08 13.35 -23.88
CA SER A 231 -1.14 13.32 -24.69
C SER A 231 -2.40 13.93 -24.05
N GLN A 232 -2.44 14.22 -22.74
CA GLN A 232 -3.65 14.76 -22.09
C GLN A 232 -3.35 15.72 -20.95
N ASN A 233 -3.59 17.02 -21.17
CA ASN A 233 -3.68 18.10 -20.16
C ASN A 233 -3.17 17.71 -18.77
N ALA A 234 -1.84 17.59 -18.65
CA ALA A 234 -1.10 17.37 -17.42
C ALA A 234 -1.19 18.63 -16.56
N ALA A 235 -2.40 18.97 -16.13
CA ALA A 235 -2.65 20.00 -15.13
C ALA A 235 -2.44 19.44 -13.71
N PHE A 236 -1.53 18.47 -13.53
CA PHE A 236 -1.10 18.06 -12.21
C PHE A 236 0.11 18.91 -11.80
N THR A 237 -0.17 20.11 -11.27
CA THR A 237 0.82 21.02 -10.69
C THR A 237 1.02 20.74 -9.20
N MET A 238 1.37 19.51 -8.85
CA MET A 238 2.18 19.26 -7.67
C MET A 238 3.30 18.31 -8.07
N GLY A 239 4.35 18.89 -8.67
CA GLY A 239 5.62 18.19 -8.81
C GLY A 239 6.16 17.80 -7.44
N ALA A 240 6.97 16.75 -7.41
CA ALA A 240 7.61 16.20 -6.21
C ALA A 240 8.23 17.28 -5.29
N ASP A 241 8.81 18.34 -5.87
CA ASP A 241 9.40 19.50 -5.16
C ASP A 241 8.44 20.27 -4.23
N LYS A 242 7.12 20.20 -4.46
CA LYS A 242 6.13 20.93 -3.67
C LYS A 242 5.64 20.17 -2.45
N ILE A 243 5.84 18.86 -2.32
CA ILE A 243 5.38 18.13 -1.13
C ILE A 243 6.34 18.40 0.03
N GLU A 244 7.66 18.37 -0.20
CA GLU A 244 8.67 18.64 0.83
C GLU A 244 8.71 20.11 1.27
N THR A 245 8.53 21.05 0.34
CA THR A 245 8.61 22.50 0.62
C THR A 245 7.31 23.06 1.27
N VAL A 246 6.15 22.45 1.00
CA VAL A 246 4.86 22.88 1.57
C VAL A 246 4.63 22.31 2.98
N VAL A 247 5.28 21.19 3.32
CA VAL A 247 5.23 20.55 4.65
C VAL A 247 5.80 21.45 5.76
N ASN A 248 6.70 22.38 5.45
CA ASN A 248 7.39 23.20 6.44
C ASN A 248 6.85 24.63 6.65
N GLN A 249 5.75 25.06 6.00
CA GLN A 249 5.37 26.49 5.99
C GLN A 249 3.87 26.85 6.13
N ILE A 250 2.97 25.99 6.58
CA ILE A 250 1.53 26.37 6.64
C ILE A 250 0.99 26.36 8.09
N PRO A 251 0.46 27.49 8.60
CA PRO A 251 -0.10 27.58 9.95
C PRO A 251 -1.46 26.88 10.09
N GLU A 252 -1.81 26.60 11.36
CA GLU A 252 -3.03 25.92 11.85
C GLU A 252 -4.33 26.38 11.18
N ILE A 253 -5.26 25.45 11.00
CA ILE A 253 -6.67 25.77 10.72
C ILE A 253 -7.53 25.13 11.81
N GLU A 254 -8.15 25.96 12.62
CA GLU A 254 -9.25 25.59 13.52
C GLU A 254 -10.38 24.94 12.70
N VAL A 255 -10.63 23.65 12.93
CA VAL A 255 -11.82 22.98 12.42
C VAL A 255 -12.93 23.16 13.45
N GLY A 256 -14.03 23.80 13.01
CA GLY A 256 -15.23 23.99 13.79
C GLY A 256 -15.71 22.68 14.42
N THR A 257 -15.93 22.75 15.73
CA THR A 257 -16.25 21.64 16.62
C THR A 257 -17.37 20.73 16.10
N SER A 258 -17.05 19.47 15.78
CA SER A 258 -17.99 18.36 15.86
C SER A 258 -17.27 17.01 16.04
N THR A 259 -16.91 16.75 17.30
CA THR A 259 -16.87 15.43 17.98
C THR A 259 -16.17 14.24 17.28
N ASN A 260 -14.84 14.16 17.38
CA ASN A 260 -14.09 13.28 18.29
C ASN A 260 -12.59 13.33 17.93
N PRO A 261 -11.67 13.64 18.86
CA PRO A 261 -10.25 13.79 18.55
C PRO A 261 -9.56 12.44 18.70
N ILE A 262 -8.97 11.90 17.63
CA ILE A 262 -8.04 10.78 17.78
C ILE A 262 -6.84 11.01 16.84
N LEU A 263 -5.75 11.45 17.48
CA LEU A 263 -4.39 11.75 17.04
C LEU A 263 -4.13 13.24 16.76
N ASP A 264 -3.24 13.83 17.57
CA ASP A 264 -2.74 15.19 17.39
C ASP A 264 -1.84 15.23 16.14
N ASP A 265 -1.87 16.34 15.40
CA ASP A 265 -1.18 16.52 14.11
C ASP A 265 0.34 16.27 14.18
N GLU A 266 0.97 16.50 15.34
CA GLU A 266 2.39 16.18 15.59
C GLU A 266 2.68 14.67 15.57
N GLU A 267 1.73 13.84 16.02
CA GLU A 267 1.86 12.38 16.05
C GLU A 267 1.71 11.79 14.63
N ILE A 268 0.86 12.40 13.79
CA ILE A 268 0.71 12.03 12.37
C ILE A 268 1.97 12.40 11.58
N ALA A 269 2.50 13.61 11.77
CA ALA A 269 3.73 14.06 11.10
C ALA A 269 4.95 13.22 11.52
N GLY A 270 5.09 12.90 12.81
CA GLY A 270 6.16 12.05 13.32
C GLY A 270 6.09 10.62 12.78
N ASN A 271 4.90 10.02 12.77
CA ASN A 271 4.69 8.68 12.20
C ASN A 271 4.92 8.66 10.68
N LEU A 272 4.52 9.71 9.96
CA LEU A 272 4.76 9.82 8.51
C LEU A 272 6.25 9.96 8.18
N ALA A 273 7.00 10.77 8.92
CA ALA A 273 8.44 10.92 8.71
C ALA A 273 9.19 9.60 8.91
N GLN A 274 8.88 8.87 9.98
CA GLN A 274 9.50 7.59 10.28
C GLN A 274 9.11 6.51 9.26
N ALA A 275 7.88 6.54 8.77
CA ALA A 275 7.38 5.60 7.78
C ALA A 275 7.94 5.88 6.37
N LEU A 276 8.10 7.14 5.97
CA LEU A 276 8.79 7.54 4.75
C LEU A 276 10.27 7.16 4.78
N GLU A 277 10.94 7.29 5.93
CA GLU A 277 12.32 6.86 6.08
C GLU A 277 12.48 5.33 5.95
N MET A 278 11.55 4.56 6.52
CA MET A 278 11.53 3.10 6.36
C MET A 278 11.27 2.68 4.90
N ALA A 279 10.31 3.33 4.23
CA ALA A 279 10.01 3.09 2.82
C ALA A 279 11.21 3.45 1.92
N ALA A 280 11.83 4.62 2.12
CA ALA A 280 13.02 5.05 1.38
C ALA A 280 14.21 4.08 1.56
N ASN A 281 14.39 3.52 2.76
CA ASN A 281 15.43 2.51 3.01
C ASN A 281 15.13 1.17 2.33
N ALA A 282 13.86 0.77 2.23
CA ALA A 282 13.46 -0.41 1.47
C ALA A 282 13.61 -0.20 -0.05
N ALA A 283 13.22 0.97 -0.54
CA ALA A 283 13.39 1.44 -1.91
C ALA A 283 14.85 1.39 -2.36
N ALA A 284 15.75 1.95 -1.55
CA ALA A 284 17.19 1.98 -1.84
C ALA A 284 17.76 0.57 -1.99
N ARG A 285 17.36 -0.36 -1.12
CA ARG A 285 17.76 -1.77 -1.21
C ARG A 285 17.21 -2.44 -2.48
N ALA A 286 15.98 -2.14 -2.86
CA ALA A 286 15.36 -2.66 -4.08
C ALA A 286 16.01 -2.08 -5.36
N LYS A 287 16.34 -0.78 -5.37
CA LYS A 287 17.09 -0.12 -6.46
C LYS A 287 18.51 -0.68 -6.60
N GLU A 288 19.21 -0.95 -5.50
CA GLU A 288 20.51 -1.65 -5.53
C GLU A 288 20.38 -3.08 -6.07
N GLU A 289 19.34 -3.82 -5.68
CA GLU A 289 19.08 -5.16 -6.19
C GLU A 289 18.72 -5.15 -7.68
N LYS A 290 17.96 -4.15 -8.15
CA LYS A 290 17.63 -3.91 -9.56
C LYS A 290 18.87 -3.60 -10.38
N ALA A 291 19.77 -2.75 -9.89
CA ALA A 291 21.05 -2.47 -10.52
C ALA A 291 21.92 -3.73 -10.64
N ARG A 292 21.96 -4.57 -9.59
CA ARG A 292 22.65 -5.87 -9.62
C ARG A 292 22.06 -6.84 -10.63
N ARG A 293 20.72 -6.94 -10.72
CA ARG A 293 20.03 -7.80 -11.70
C ARG A 293 20.24 -7.33 -13.14
N LYS A 294 20.23 -6.02 -13.40
CA LYS A 294 20.56 -5.46 -14.72
C LYS A 294 22.01 -5.77 -15.11
N SER A 295 22.96 -5.69 -14.17
CA SER A 295 24.36 -6.08 -14.39
C SER A 295 24.49 -7.58 -14.70
N GLN A 296 23.86 -8.46 -13.91
CA GLN A 296 23.91 -9.90 -14.15
C GLN A 296 23.28 -10.33 -15.49
N LYS A 297 22.15 -9.73 -15.88
CA LYS A 297 21.55 -9.99 -17.20
C LYS A 297 22.43 -9.49 -18.36
N ALA A 298 23.22 -8.44 -18.16
CA ALA A 298 24.17 -7.95 -19.16
C ALA A 298 25.41 -8.87 -19.26
N ASP A 299 25.87 -9.41 -18.13
CA ASP A 299 27.01 -10.33 -18.08
C ASP A 299 26.68 -11.73 -18.64
N ASP A 300 25.46 -12.26 -18.40
CA ASP A 300 25.01 -13.55 -18.96
C ASP A 300 24.69 -13.49 -20.47
N ALA A 301 24.56 -12.28 -21.03
CA ALA A 301 24.31 -12.04 -22.45
C ALA A 301 25.59 -11.78 -23.27
N SER A 302 26.76 -11.74 -22.62
CA SER A 302 28.08 -11.50 -23.23
C SER A 302 28.95 -12.76 -23.26
#